data_AF-M3HHX3-F1
#
_entry.id   AF-M3HHX3-F1
#
_cell.length_a   1.000
_cell.length_b   1.000
_cell.length_c   1.000
_cell.angle_alpha   90.00
_cell.angle_beta   90.00
_cell.angle_gamma   90.00
#
_symmetry.space_group_name_H-M   'P 1'
#
loop_
_entity.id
_entity.type
_entity.pdbx_description
1 polymer ?
#
loop_
_entity_poly.entity_id
_entity_poly.type
_entity_poly.pdbx_seq_one_letter_code
_entity_poly.pdbx_strand_id
1 'polypeptide(L)'
;MGKKIGYVVLGILFLLLLLYWIGQGPRVSIPKDIKPGAEFVFPGEEKTTEETLSLLISSLKEKYQPGGVKRDAHPFAHGCVKASFTVSSSIPEEFKFGIFKSSKTYPAWIRFSNGSITKKSDQEGDIRGMGIKLLGVDGPKLSADENRTQDFLLINHPVLPVGAPDEYLALFQAAFAKKPMSYFLGGMPWNWKLTALQESISIRRKKFQTF
;
A
#
# COMPACT_ATOMS: atom_id res chain seq x y z
N MET A 1 38.98 10.64 -33.80
CA MET A 1 38.62 10.88 -32.38
C MET A 1 37.15 10.59 -32.06
N GLY A 2 36.19 10.95 -32.92
CA GLY A 2 34.75 10.79 -32.66
C GLY A 2 34.21 9.36 -32.46
N LYS A 3 34.77 8.34 -33.13
CA LYS A 3 34.30 6.94 -32.97
C LYS A 3 34.55 6.37 -31.56
N LYS A 4 35.70 6.67 -30.95
CA LYS A 4 36.03 6.22 -29.57
C LYS A 4 35.10 6.87 -28.54
N ILE A 5 34.77 8.16 -28.72
CA ILE A 5 33.81 8.87 -27.87
C ILE A 5 32.41 8.25 -28.01
N GLY A 6 32.00 7.90 -29.24
CA GLY A 6 30.74 7.20 -29.49
C GLY A 6 30.62 5.85 -28.78
N TYR A 7 31.67 5.03 -28.79
CA TYR A 7 31.66 3.74 -28.07
C TYR A 7 31.63 3.90 -26.55
N VAL A 8 32.31 4.90 -26.00
CA VAL A 8 32.28 5.19 -24.55
C VAL A 8 30.87 5.64 -24.12
N VAL A 9 30.24 6.53 -24.88
CA VAL A 9 28.87 7.00 -24.59
C VAL A 9 27.88 5.84 -24.69
N LEU A 10 28.00 4.99 -25.71
CA LEU A 10 27.14 3.81 -25.86
C LEU A 10 27.34 2.81 -24.72
N GLY A 11 28.58 2.60 -24.27
CA GLY A 11 28.90 1.75 -23.12
C GLY A 11 28.30 2.27 -21.81
N ILE A 12 28.34 3.59 -21.58
CA ILE A 12 27.71 4.22 -20.41
C ILE A 12 26.18 4.07 -20.48
N LEU A 13 25.56 4.31 -21.63
CA LEU A 13 24.11 4.16 -21.81
C LEU A 13 23.67 2.70 -21.59
N PHE A 14 24.43 1.73 -22.11
CA PHE A 14 24.17 0.31 -21.89
C PHE A 14 24.30 -0.06 -20.41
N LEU A 15 25.34 0.44 -19.72
CA LEU A 15 25.52 0.22 -18.29
C LEU A 15 24.38 0.84 -17.49
N LEU A 16 23.91 2.05 -17.82
CA LEU A 16 22.78 2.70 -17.17
C LEU A 16 21.47 1.94 -17.40
N LEU A 17 21.23 1.43 -18.61
CA LEU A 17 20.09 0.56 -18.93
C LEU A 17 20.14 -0.75 -18.15
N LEU A 18 21.31 -1.37 -18.06
CA LEU A 18 21.52 -2.59 -17.30
C LEU A 18 21.28 -2.34 -15.80
N LEU A 19 21.85 -1.27 -15.26
CA LEU A 19 21.65 -0.85 -13.87
C LEU A 19 20.18 -0.52 -13.58
N TYR A 20 19.46 0.09 -14.52
CA TYR A 20 18.02 0.34 -14.40
C TYR A 20 17.23 -0.97 -14.39
N TRP A 21 17.53 -1.91 -15.30
CA TRP A 21 16.80 -3.18 -15.40
C TRP A 21 17.01 -4.07 -14.17
N ILE A 22 18.20 -4.03 -13.58
CA ILE A 22 18.54 -4.75 -12.35
C ILE A 22 18.01 -4.00 -11.11
N GLY A 23 18.09 -2.67 -11.10
CA GLY A 23 17.67 -1.76 -10.02
C GLY A 23 16.16 -1.53 -9.94
N GLN A 24 15.38 -2.61 -10.00
CA GLN A 24 13.92 -2.60 -9.85
C GLN A 24 13.49 -3.04 -8.44
N GLY A 25 14.44 -3.31 -7.54
CA GLY A 25 14.19 -3.86 -6.22
C GLY A 25 13.73 -5.34 -6.27
N PRO A 26 13.46 -5.94 -5.10
CA PRO A 26 12.90 -7.28 -5.02
C PRO A 26 11.55 -7.32 -5.73
N ARG A 27 11.37 -8.23 -6.69
CA ARG A 27 10.06 -8.51 -7.25
C ARG A 27 9.37 -9.50 -6.35
N VAL A 28 8.30 -9.09 -5.72
CA VAL A 28 7.45 -9.99 -4.96
C VAL A 28 6.75 -10.94 -5.94
N SER A 29 7.03 -12.23 -5.82
CA SER A 29 6.40 -13.27 -6.62
C SER A 29 5.33 -13.97 -5.79
N ILE A 30 4.08 -13.69 -6.10
CA ILE A 30 2.95 -14.47 -5.58
C ILE A 30 2.78 -15.70 -6.49
N PRO A 31 2.68 -16.92 -5.94
CA PRO A 31 2.40 -18.12 -6.72
C PRO A 31 1.16 -17.96 -7.61
N LYS A 32 1.22 -18.43 -8.86
CA LYS A 32 0.14 -18.23 -9.85
C LYS A 32 -1.06 -19.15 -9.63
N ASP A 33 -0.89 -20.20 -8.84
CA ASP A 33 -1.88 -21.23 -8.52
C ASP A 33 -2.78 -20.86 -7.33
N ILE A 34 -2.57 -19.68 -6.73
CA ILE A 34 -3.42 -19.17 -5.66
C ILE A 34 -4.82 -18.91 -6.18
N LYS A 35 -5.80 -19.53 -5.53
CA LYS A 35 -7.22 -19.41 -5.88
C LYS A 35 -7.77 -18.04 -5.47
N PRO A 36 -8.78 -17.51 -6.18
CA PRO A 36 -9.47 -16.30 -5.76
C PRO A 36 -9.94 -16.37 -4.30
N GLY A 37 -9.55 -15.38 -3.50
CA GLY A 37 -9.90 -15.28 -2.08
C GLY A 37 -9.11 -16.20 -1.14
N ALA A 38 -8.12 -16.95 -1.62
CA ALA A 38 -7.15 -17.61 -0.77
C ALA A 38 -6.07 -16.62 -0.31
N GLU A 39 -5.66 -16.75 0.94
CA GLU A 39 -4.56 -15.98 1.53
C GLU A 39 -3.21 -16.58 1.11
N PHE A 40 -2.25 -15.69 0.84
CA PHE A 40 -0.85 -16.07 0.66
C PHE A 40 -0.05 -15.58 1.87
N VAL A 41 0.40 -16.51 2.71
CA VAL A 41 1.23 -16.19 3.87
C VAL A 41 2.69 -16.14 3.45
N PHE A 42 3.34 -15.00 3.63
CA PHE A 42 4.76 -14.84 3.33
C PHE A 42 5.65 -15.61 4.33
N PRO A 43 6.83 -16.07 3.91
CA PRO A 43 7.79 -16.66 4.84
C PRO A 43 8.16 -15.70 5.98
N GLY A 44 7.89 -16.10 7.23
CA GLY A 44 8.18 -15.29 8.41
C GLY A 44 7.21 -14.12 8.65
N GLU A 45 6.08 -14.09 7.96
CA GLU A 45 5.09 -13.00 8.04
C GLU A 45 4.64 -12.68 9.48
N GLU A 46 4.42 -13.70 10.31
CA GLU A 46 4.01 -13.53 11.71
C GLU A 46 5.04 -12.70 12.49
N LYS A 47 6.33 -13.08 12.40
CA LYS A 47 7.43 -12.34 13.04
C LYS A 47 7.53 -10.92 12.49
N THR A 48 7.44 -10.74 11.17
CA THR A 48 7.48 -9.41 10.55
C THR A 48 6.31 -8.54 11.00
N THR A 49 5.13 -9.14 11.21
CA THR A 49 3.93 -8.47 11.73
C THR A 49 4.15 -8.01 13.16
N GLU A 50 4.71 -8.86 14.03
CA GLU A 50 5.05 -8.51 15.42
C GLU A 50 6.08 -7.38 15.50
N GLU A 51 7.12 -7.42 14.67
CA GLU A 51 8.16 -6.38 14.60
C GLU A 51 7.58 -5.05 14.11
N THR A 52 6.73 -5.10 13.08
CA THR A 52 6.03 -3.92 12.55
C THR A 52 5.11 -3.32 13.60
N LEU A 53 4.30 -4.15 14.27
CA LEU A 53 3.38 -3.71 15.32
C LEU A 53 4.14 -3.05 16.47
N SER A 54 5.24 -3.67 16.92
CA SER A 54 6.08 -3.16 18.00
C SER A 54 6.68 -1.78 17.64
N LEU A 55 7.13 -1.60 16.40
CA LEU A 55 7.66 -0.34 15.89
C LEU A 55 6.57 0.74 15.83
N LEU A 56 5.37 0.41 15.33
CA LEU A 56 4.23 1.32 15.26
C LEU A 56 3.74 1.75 16.65
N ILE A 57 3.61 0.82 17.60
CA ILE A 57 3.22 1.14 18.98
C ILE A 57 4.23 2.08 19.62
N SER A 58 5.54 1.81 19.45
CA SER A 58 6.61 2.65 19.99
C SER A 58 6.53 4.08 19.44
N SER A 59 6.30 4.21 18.14
CA SER A 59 6.08 5.50 17.50
C SER A 59 4.89 6.27 18.02
N LEU A 60 3.75 5.60 18.16
CA LEU A 60 2.52 6.24 18.61
C LEU A 60 2.68 6.75 20.04
N LYS A 61 3.37 6.01 20.90
CA LYS A 61 3.71 6.41 22.28
C LYS A 61 4.66 7.61 22.32
N GLU A 62 5.65 7.67 21.43
CA GLU A 62 6.55 8.83 21.33
C GLU A 62 5.79 10.07 20.85
N LYS A 63 4.88 9.89 19.89
CA LYS A 63 4.19 10.99 19.21
C LYS A 63 3.00 11.56 19.98
N TYR A 64 2.27 10.73 20.72
CA TYR A 64 1.00 11.10 21.34
C TYR A 64 1.02 10.86 22.84
N GLN A 65 0.42 11.80 23.59
CA GLN A 65 0.13 11.57 25.00
C GLN A 65 -1.01 10.55 25.17
N PRO A 66 -1.06 9.84 26.31
CA PRO A 66 -2.18 8.95 26.64
C PRO A 66 -3.54 9.64 26.51
N GLY A 67 -4.53 8.95 25.94
CA GLY A 67 -5.90 9.46 25.79
C GLY A 67 -6.16 10.28 24.52
N GLY A 68 -5.13 10.59 23.71
CA GLY A 68 -5.24 11.41 22.49
C GLY A 68 -4.59 10.79 21.25
N VAL A 69 -4.57 9.46 21.14
CA VAL A 69 -3.86 8.74 20.07
C VAL A 69 -4.69 8.75 18.77
N LYS A 70 -4.10 9.22 17.68
CA LYS A 70 -4.67 9.10 16.32
C LYS A 70 -4.19 7.79 15.68
N ARG A 71 -4.82 7.41 14.55
CA ARG A 71 -4.32 6.29 13.73
C ARG A 71 -2.87 6.55 13.28
N ASP A 72 -2.06 5.50 13.20
CA ASP A 72 -0.68 5.54 12.70
C ASP A 72 -0.63 5.99 11.24
N ALA A 73 -1.54 5.47 10.42
CA ALA A 73 -1.76 5.84 9.05
C ALA A 73 -3.18 6.39 8.87
N HIS A 74 -3.34 7.27 7.89
CA HIS A 74 -4.63 7.88 7.58
C HIS A 74 -5.35 8.57 8.78
N PRO A 75 -4.65 9.38 9.61
CA PRO A 75 -5.20 9.91 10.85
C PRO A 75 -6.32 10.95 10.66
N PHE A 76 -6.36 11.64 9.52
CA PHE A 76 -7.32 12.72 9.26
C PHE A 76 -8.41 12.21 8.31
N ALA A 77 -9.67 12.35 8.73
CA ALA A 77 -10.83 11.96 7.94
C ALA A 77 -11.43 13.18 7.21
N HIS A 78 -11.94 12.94 6.01
CA HIS A 78 -12.60 13.95 5.17
C HIS A 78 -14.11 13.87 5.29
N GLY A 79 -14.59 12.65 5.48
CA GLY A 79 -15.99 12.35 5.64
C GLY A 79 -16.19 10.88 5.93
N CYS A 80 -17.33 10.59 6.55
CA CYS A 80 -17.85 9.24 6.71
C CYS A 80 -19.30 9.25 6.22
N VAL A 81 -19.61 8.42 5.23
CA VAL A 81 -20.92 8.38 4.61
C VAL A 81 -21.54 7.00 4.73
N LYS A 82 -22.86 6.96 4.89
CA LYS A 82 -23.64 5.75 4.68
C LYS A 82 -23.77 5.51 3.18
N ALA A 83 -23.64 4.26 2.78
CA ALA A 83 -23.68 3.85 1.39
C ALA A 83 -24.44 2.52 1.24
N SER A 84 -24.76 2.18 0.00
CA SER A 84 -25.21 0.85 -0.40
C SER A 84 -24.20 0.29 -1.40
N PHE A 85 -23.71 -0.92 -1.14
CA PHE A 85 -22.78 -1.63 -2.02
C PHE A 85 -23.53 -2.75 -2.74
N THR A 86 -23.66 -2.67 -4.06
CA THR A 86 -24.37 -3.67 -4.85
C THR A 86 -23.39 -4.51 -5.64
N VAL A 87 -23.37 -5.81 -5.36
CA VAL A 87 -22.65 -6.81 -6.16
C VAL A 87 -23.39 -7.00 -7.49
N SER A 88 -22.68 -6.80 -8.61
CA SER A 88 -23.28 -7.00 -9.95
C SER A 88 -23.67 -8.45 -10.20
N SER A 89 -24.75 -8.67 -10.95
CA SER A 89 -25.13 -10.00 -11.44
C SER A 89 -24.24 -10.49 -12.59
N SER A 90 -23.49 -9.60 -13.24
CA SER A 90 -22.64 -9.89 -14.40
C SER A 90 -21.18 -10.21 -14.07
N ILE A 91 -20.88 -10.64 -12.84
CA ILE A 91 -19.52 -11.00 -12.43
C ILE A 91 -19.12 -12.31 -13.15
N PRO A 92 -17.95 -12.36 -13.82
CA PRO A 92 -17.40 -13.58 -14.41
C PRO A 92 -17.31 -14.72 -13.40
N GLU A 93 -17.52 -15.95 -13.85
CA GLU A 93 -17.66 -17.11 -12.97
C GLU A 93 -16.42 -17.32 -12.08
N GLU A 94 -15.23 -17.06 -12.62
CA GLU A 94 -13.95 -17.13 -11.93
C GLU A 94 -13.81 -16.15 -10.76
N PHE A 95 -14.61 -15.09 -10.71
CA PHE A 95 -14.60 -14.08 -9.64
C PHE A 95 -15.76 -14.21 -8.66
N LYS A 96 -16.64 -15.21 -8.83
CA LYS A 96 -17.77 -15.47 -7.91
C LYS A 96 -17.33 -16.15 -6.62
N PHE A 97 -16.60 -15.42 -5.78
CA PHE A 97 -16.14 -15.88 -4.47
C PHE A 97 -16.59 -14.96 -3.34
N GLY A 98 -16.78 -15.52 -2.13
CA GLY A 98 -17.21 -14.74 -0.95
C GLY A 98 -18.52 -13.99 -1.20
N ILE A 99 -18.49 -12.66 -1.01
CA ILE A 99 -19.65 -11.78 -1.25
C ILE A 99 -20.05 -11.69 -2.73
N PHE A 100 -19.15 -12.04 -3.65
CA PHE A 100 -19.37 -11.91 -5.09
C PHE A 100 -20.12 -13.12 -5.69
N LYS A 101 -20.50 -14.11 -4.87
CA LYS A 101 -21.22 -15.31 -5.32
C LYS A 101 -22.62 -15.03 -5.87
N SER A 102 -23.28 -13.97 -5.40
CA SER A 102 -24.62 -13.61 -5.84
C SER A 102 -24.81 -12.11 -5.85
N SER A 103 -25.71 -11.64 -6.73
CA SER A 103 -26.17 -10.26 -6.74
C SER A 103 -26.86 -9.94 -5.42
N LYS A 104 -26.24 -9.07 -4.62
CA LYS A 104 -26.75 -8.66 -3.31
C LYS A 104 -26.32 -7.22 -3.02
N THR A 105 -27.22 -6.47 -2.39
CA THR A 105 -26.91 -5.14 -1.85
C THR A 105 -26.64 -5.23 -0.36
N TYR A 106 -25.52 -4.65 0.07
CA TYR A 106 -25.09 -4.57 1.46
C TYR A 106 -25.16 -3.12 1.94
N PRO A 107 -25.70 -2.85 3.15
CA PRO A 107 -25.46 -1.58 3.82
C PRO A 107 -23.96 -1.41 4.04
N ALA A 108 -23.45 -0.20 3.84
CA ALA A 108 -22.02 0.08 3.95
C ALA A 108 -21.75 1.43 4.61
N TRP A 109 -20.56 1.54 5.19
CA TRP A 109 -19.95 2.80 5.59
C TRP A 109 -18.70 3.04 4.75
N ILE A 110 -18.52 4.27 4.28
CA ILE A 110 -17.32 4.67 3.55
C ILE A 110 -16.65 5.81 4.29
N ARG A 111 -15.37 5.63 4.63
CA ARG A 111 -14.52 6.65 5.24
C ARG A 111 -13.46 7.11 4.26
N PHE A 112 -13.40 8.42 4.03
CA PHE A 112 -12.33 9.06 3.26
C PHE A 112 -11.30 9.69 4.19
N SER A 113 -10.02 9.68 3.80
CA SER A 113 -8.91 10.18 4.63
C SER A 113 -7.68 10.57 3.79
N ASN A 114 -6.75 11.35 4.34
CA ASN A 114 -5.38 11.49 3.80
C ASN A 114 -4.37 10.71 4.63
N GLY A 115 -3.33 10.22 3.95
CA GLY A 115 -2.26 9.39 4.50
C GLY A 115 -1.18 10.18 5.25
N SER A 116 -1.10 11.50 5.08
CA SER A 116 -0.15 12.34 5.83
C SER A 116 -0.36 12.22 7.34
N ILE A 117 0.75 12.00 8.05
CA ILE A 117 0.78 11.91 9.52
C ILE A 117 0.65 13.28 10.21
N THR A 118 0.73 14.37 9.44
CA THR A 118 0.46 15.75 9.85
C THR A 118 -0.73 16.30 9.08
N LYS A 119 -1.49 17.21 9.70
CA LYS A 119 -2.65 17.84 9.05
C LYS A 119 -2.16 18.76 7.93
N LYS A 120 -2.70 18.58 6.73
CA LYS A 120 -2.40 19.37 5.53
C LYS A 120 -3.69 19.80 4.85
N SER A 121 -3.60 20.72 3.91
CA SER A 121 -4.76 21.08 3.08
C SER A 121 -5.19 19.89 2.23
N ASP A 122 -6.49 19.73 2.03
CA ASP A 122 -7.00 18.67 1.16
C ASP A 122 -6.65 18.89 -0.31
N GLN A 123 -6.35 20.13 -0.71
CA GLN A 123 -5.92 20.48 -2.06
C GLN A 123 -4.47 20.04 -2.37
N GLU A 124 -3.67 19.69 -1.36
CA GLU A 124 -2.30 19.21 -1.56
C GLU A 124 -2.28 17.77 -2.10
N GLY A 125 -1.21 17.41 -2.80
CA GLY A 125 -1.00 16.03 -3.22
C GLY A 125 -0.73 15.14 -2.01
N ASP A 126 -1.43 14.00 -1.91
CA ASP A 126 -1.21 13.01 -0.85
C ASP A 126 -1.83 11.66 -1.20
N ILE A 127 -1.44 10.62 -0.45
CA ILE A 127 -2.16 9.35 -0.41
C ILE A 127 -3.58 9.64 0.10
N ARG A 128 -4.62 9.23 -0.63
CA ARG A 128 -6.02 9.36 -0.18
C ARG A 128 -6.60 7.98 0.04
N GLY A 129 -7.03 7.70 1.27
CA GLY A 129 -7.61 6.43 1.67
C GLY A 129 -9.13 6.42 1.50
N MET A 130 -9.67 5.28 1.08
CA MET A 130 -11.08 4.97 1.05
C MET A 130 -11.28 3.61 1.73
N GLY A 131 -11.80 3.63 2.96
CA GLY A 131 -12.18 2.41 3.67
C GLY A 131 -13.68 2.16 3.46
N ILE A 132 -14.05 0.99 2.94
CA ILE A 132 -15.44 0.55 2.77
C ILE A 132 -15.67 -0.59 3.75
N LYS A 133 -16.61 -0.43 4.68
CA LYS A 133 -17.06 -1.50 5.59
C LYS A 133 -18.45 -1.93 5.17
N LEU A 134 -18.59 -3.16 4.69
CA LEU A 134 -19.88 -3.80 4.43
C LEU A 134 -20.44 -4.39 5.72
N LEU A 135 -21.75 -4.29 5.90
CA LEU A 135 -22.48 -4.85 7.03
C LEU A 135 -23.31 -6.07 6.60
N GLY A 136 -23.53 -7.01 7.51
CA GLY A 136 -24.34 -8.20 7.24
C GLY A 136 -23.65 -9.22 6.33
N VAL A 137 -22.32 -9.30 6.40
CA VAL A 137 -21.49 -10.26 5.66
C VAL A 137 -21.20 -11.48 6.53
N ASP A 138 -21.92 -12.56 6.27
CA ASP A 138 -21.79 -13.81 7.04
C ASP A 138 -20.50 -14.58 6.73
N GLY A 139 -20.23 -15.64 7.48
CA GLY A 139 -19.08 -16.52 7.32
C GLY A 139 -17.89 -16.19 8.25
N PRO A 140 -16.80 -16.98 8.19
CA PRO A 140 -15.61 -16.78 9.00
C PRO A 140 -15.00 -15.39 8.84
N LYS A 141 -14.28 -14.92 9.87
CA LYS A 141 -13.57 -13.63 9.89
C LYS A 141 -12.13 -13.88 10.29
N LEU A 142 -11.21 -13.12 9.68
CA LEU A 142 -9.79 -13.21 9.99
C LEU A 142 -9.49 -12.67 11.39
N SER A 143 -10.17 -11.59 11.78
CA SER A 143 -10.02 -11.00 13.11
C SER A 143 -11.18 -11.39 14.02
N ALA A 144 -10.86 -11.65 15.29
CA ALA A 144 -11.82 -12.09 16.30
C ALA A 144 -12.78 -10.96 16.76
N ASP A 145 -12.40 -9.70 16.57
CA ASP A 145 -13.21 -8.53 16.87
C ASP A 145 -14.19 -8.16 15.76
N GLU A 146 -14.05 -8.73 14.56
CA GLU A 146 -14.98 -8.49 13.47
C GLU A 146 -16.19 -9.42 13.50
N ASN A 147 -17.37 -8.80 13.40
CA ASN A 147 -18.65 -9.50 13.46
C ASN A 147 -19.55 -9.11 12.28
N ARG A 148 -19.79 -10.07 11.39
CA ARG A 148 -20.66 -9.92 10.21
C ARG A 148 -20.31 -8.72 9.32
N THR A 149 -19.02 -8.44 9.15
CA THR A 149 -18.48 -7.34 8.32
C THR A 149 -17.48 -7.83 7.28
N GLN A 150 -17.26 -7.03 6.24
CA GLN A 150 -16.13 -7.17 5.32
C GLN A 150 -15.59 -5.78 5.00
N ASP A 151 -14.28 -5.62 5.10
CA ASP A 151 -13.61 -4.36 4.83
C ASP A 151 -12.87 -4.40 3.49
N PHE A 152 -12.93 -3.28 2.77
CA PHE A 152 -12.06 -2.97 1.64
C PHE A 152 -11.24 -1.73 2.02
N LEU A 153 -9.93 -1.90 2.13
CA LEU A 153 -9.01 -0.83 2.47
C LEU A 153 -8.28 -0.41 1.20
N LEU A 154 -8.64 0.76 0.68
CA LEU A 154 -8.18 1.25 -0.61
C LEU A 154 -7.43 2.56 -0.47
N ILE A 155 -6.58 2.85 -1.44
CA ILE A 155 -6.02 4.17 -1.68
C ILE A 155 -6.36 4.66 -3.10
N ASN A 156 -6.16 5.94 -3.37
CA ASN A 156 -6.38 6.57 -4.69
C ASN A 156 -5.34 6.20 -5.76
N HIS A 157 -4.64 5.08 -5.59
CA HIS A 157 -3.58 4.60 -6.45
C HIS A 157 -3.70 3.07 -6.63
N PRO A 158 -3.49 2.52 -7.84
CA PRO A 158 -3.71 1.10 -8.12
C PRO A 158 -2.66 0.17 -7.49
N VAL A 159 -1.51 0.70 -7.09
CA VAL A 159 -0.39 -0.07 -6.51
C VAL A 159 0.19 0.64 -5.29
N LEU A 160 0.79 -0.15 -4.38
CA LEU A 160 1.61 0.33 -3.27
C LEU A 160 3.10 0.26 -3.66
N PRO A 161 3.96 1.10 -3.05
CA PRO A 161 5.42 1.06 -3.27
C PRO A 161 6.14 -0.09 -2.54
N VAL A 162 5.37 -0.99 -1.91
CA VAL A 162 5.81 -2.15 -1.11
C VAL A 162 4.92 -3.33 -1.50
N GLY A 163 5.53 -4.49 -1.75
CA GLY A 163 4.80 -5.68 -2.22
C GLY A 163 4.70 -6.81 -1.19
N ALA A 164 5.52 -6.77 -0.14
CA ALA A 164 5.61 -7.82 0.87
C ALA A 164 5.73 -7.24 2.30
N PRO A 165 5.38 -8.03 3.34
CA PRO A 165 5.42 -7.57 4.74
C PRO A 165 6.80 -7.08 5.19
N ASP A 166 7.88 -7.73 4.77
CA ASP A 166 9.26 -7.37 5.12
C ASP A 166 9.69 -6.06 4.48
N GLU A 167 9.25 -5.80 3.24
CA GLU A 167 9.45 -4.51 2.58
C GLU A 167 8.69 -3.39 3.28
N TYR A 168 7.49 -3.68 3.78
CA TYR A 168 6.71 -2.74 4.59
C TYR A 168 7.48 -2.39 5.86
N LEU A 169 7.96 -3.39 6.61
CA LEU A 169 8.79 -3.18 7.80
C LEU A 169 10.05 -2.36 7.49
N ALA A 170 10.78 -2.68 6.42
CA ALA A 170 11.99 -1.96 6.01
C ALA A 170 11.71 -0.48 5.67
N LEU A 171 10.58 -0.20 5.00
CA LEU A 171 10.15 1.16 4.72
C LEU A 171 9.87 1.93 6.01
N PHE A 172 9.18 1.32 6.97
CA PHE A 172 8.89 1.94 8.25
C PHE A 172 10.17 2.15 9.07
N GLN A 173 11.07 1.17 9.15
CA GLN A 173 12.37 1.34 9.81
C GLN A 173 13.16 2.51 9.24
N ALA A 174 13.22 2.66 7.91
CA ALA A 174 13.88 3.79 7.26
C ALA A 174 13.20 5.14 7.58
N ALA A 175 11.86 5.16 7.60
CA ALA A 175 11.10 6.35 7.98
C ALA A 175 11.33 6.73 9.45
N PHE A 176 11.35 5.76 10.36
CA PHE A 176 11.62 5.95 11.80
C PHE A 176 13.03 6.43 12.08
N ALA A 177 14.01 5.90 11.34
CA ALA A 177 15.39 6.38 11.38
C ALA A 177 15.56 7.79 10.76
N LYS A 178 14.48 8.46 10.34
CA LYS A 178 14.46 9.75 9.64
C LYS A 178 15.30 9.74 8.35
N LYS A 179 15.41 8.58 7.71
CA LYS A 179 16.17 8.33 6.49
C LYS A 179 15.32 7.60 5.44
N PRO A 180 14.14 8.12 5.04
CA PRO A 180 13.25 7.40 4.11
C PRO A 180 13.92 7.07 2.76
N MET A 181 14.88 7.89 2.32
CA MET A 181 15.63 7.62 1.09
C MET A 181 16.54 6.39 1.18
N SER A 182 16.92 5.93 2.37
CA SER A 182 17.72 4.71 2.51
C SER A 182 16.94 3.44 2.16
N TYR A 183 15.61 3.48 2.20
CA TYR A 183 14.78 2.38 1.67
C TYR A 183 14.89 2.28 0.14
N PHE A 184 14.91 3.42 -0.55
CA PHE A 184 14.91 3.47 -2.02
C PHE A 184 16.30 3.35 -2.63
N LEU A 185 17.31 3.98 -2.00
CA LEU A 185 18.66 4.14 -2.53
C LEU A 185 19.73 3.56 -1.58
N GLY A 186 19.33 2.62 -0.73
CA GLY A 186 20.23 1.96 0.22
C GLY A 186 21.18 0.98 -0.47
N GLY A 187 22.45 1.00 -0.06
CA GLY A 187 23.47 0.08 -0.57
C GLY A 187 23.88 0.35 -2.01
N MET A 188 24.22 -0.71 -2.74
CA MET A 188 24.72 -0.61 -4.11
C MET A 188 23.60 -0.35 -5.13
N PRO A 189 23.89 0.27 -6.29
CA PRO A 189 22.86 0.70 -7.25
C PRO A 189 21.93 -0.40 -7.78
N TRP A 190 22.37 -1.66 -7.81
CA TRP A 190 21.55 -2.79 -8.22
C TRP A 190 20.48 -3.19 -7.20
N ASN A 191 20.58 -2.73 -5.95
CA ASN A 191 19.57 -2.93 -4.91
C ASN A 191 18.57 -1.78 -4.83
N TRP A 192 18.74 -0.73 -5.63
CA TRP A 192 17.86 0.43 -5.59
C TRP A 192 16.44 0.04 -6.00
N LYS A 193 15.46 0.61 -5.29
CA LYS A 193 14.03 0.38 -5.50
C LYS A 193 13.43 1.54 -6.29
N LEU A 194 13.91 1.74 -7.52
CA LEU A 194 13.57 2.93 -8.33
C LEU A 194 12.08 2.98 -8.68
N THR A 195 11.46 1.84 -8.94
CA THR A 195 10.02 1.75 -9.21
C THR A 195 9.20 2.09 -7.98
N ALA A 196 9.56 1.57 -6.81
CA ALA A 196 8.92 1.94 -5.54
C ALA A 196 9.04 3.46 -5.26
N LEU A 197 10.18 4.07 -5.59
CA LEU A 197 10.38 5.51 -5.47
C LEU A 197 9.48 6.29 -6.44
N GLN A 198 9.43 5.86 -7.70
CA GLN A 198 8.55 6.43 -8.72
C GLN A 198 7.08 6.37 -8.29
N GLU A 199 6.61 5.21 -7.81
CA GLU A 199 5.24 5.06 -7.31
C GLU A 199 4.98 5.93 -6.08
N SER A 200 5.92 5.98 -5.14
CA SER A 200 5.81 6.86 -3.97
C SER A 200 5.67 8.34 -4.35
N ILE A 201 6.42 8.78 -5.37
CA ILE A 201 6.32 10.15 -5.91
C ILE A 201 4.99 10.35 -6.63
N SER A 202 4.57 9.40 -7.46
CA SER A 202 3.30 9.42 -8.20
C SER A 202 2.11 9.59 -7.25
N ILE A 203 2.03 8.74 -6.22
CA ILE A 203 0.95 8.78 -5.21
C ILE A 203 0.91 10.15 -4.53
N ARG A 204 2.07 10.67 -4.08
CA ARG A 204 2.14 11.93 -3.32
C ARG A 204 1.94 13.18 -4.17
N ARG A 205 2.10 13.12 -5.49
CA ARG A 205 1.84 14.25 -6.39
C ARG A 205 0.38 14.37 -6.79
N LYS A 206 -0.41 13.31 -6.65
CA LYS A 206 -1.81 13.27 -7.07
C LYS A 206 -2.67 14.20 -6.20
N LYS A 207 -3.13 15.29 -6.78
CA LYS A 207 -4.09 16.23 -6.18
C LYS A 207 -5.52 15.80 -6.51
N PHE A 208 -6.50 16.29 -5.75
CA PHE A 208 -7.88 16.24 -6.23
C PHE A 208 -8.01 17.12 -7.47
N GLN A 209 -8.62 16.58 -8.52
CA GLN A 209 -9.12 17.40 -9.62
C GLN A 209 -10.38 18.09 -9.10
N THR A 210 -10.36 19.42 -9.07
CA THR A 210 -11.56 20.22 -8.85
C THR A 210 -12.45 20.07 -10.09
N PHE A 211 -13.70 19.67 -9.89
CA PHE A 211 -14.73 19.63 -10.92
C PHE A 211 -15.25 21.04 -11.22
#